data_AF-A0A0D0V8P4-F1
#
_entry.id   AF-A0A0D0V8P4-F1
#
_cell.length_a   1.000
_cell.length_b   1.000
_cell.length_c   1.000
_cell.angle_alpha   90.00
_cell.angle_beta   90.00
_cell.angle_gamma   90.00
#
_symmetry.space_group_name_H-M   'P 1'
#
loop_
_entity.id
_entity.type
_entity.pdbx_description
1 polymer ?
#
loop_
_entity_poly.entity_id
_entity_poly.type
_entity_poly.pdbx_seq_one_letter_code
_entity_poly.pdbx_strand_id
1 'polypeptide(L)'
;MKQILDKIISADKLESIEPTVLESGPCKQNIIHEKDVHLNTLPAPWIHKDDGGKYIQTYGMHVVQSPDGKWTNWSIARAMIKDDKHLVGLVIPPQHIWQIKELWRKEGKDCPWALCFGVPPAAIMTSSMPIPDGVSEADYIGVFIGESIPVVKCETNDLLVPATSEIVFEGFLSVTDTAPEGPFAWYTRSTA
;
A
#
# COMPACT_ATOMS: atom_id res chain seq x y z
N MET A 1 -9.95 22.08 11.44
CA MET A 1 -10.27 21.45 10.14
C MET A 1 -9.70 22.24 8.97
N LYS A 2 -10.01 23.54 8.83
CA LYS A 2 -9.46 24.40 7.76
C LYS A 2 -7.92 24.34 7.65
N GLN A 3 -7.19 24.51 8.75
CA GLN A 3 -5.72 24.45 8.76
C GLN A 3 -5.14 23.11 8.26
N ILE A 4 -5.83 21.99 8.51
CA ILE A 4 -5.40 20.67 8.05
C ILE A 4 -5.57 20.59 6.53
N LEU A 5 -6.74 20.98 6.02
CA LEU A 5 -7.01 20.99 4.58
C LEU A 5 -6.10 21.97 3.83
N ASP A 6 -5.88 23.17 4.38
CA ASP A 6 -4.98 24.17 3.80
C ASP A 6 -3.55 23.62 3.69
N LYS A 7 -3.08 22.88 4.71
CA LYS A 7 -1.77 22.23 4.68
C LYS A 7 -1.72 21.12 3.64
N ILE A 8 -2.77 20.32 3.50
CA ILE A 8 -2.87 19.27 2.48
C ILE A 8 -2.79 19.85 1.06
N ILE A 9 -3.58 20.89 0.79
CA ILE A 9 -3.68 21.53 -0.53
C ILE A 9 -2.42 22.35 -0.86
N SER A 10 -1.65 22.79 0.15
CA SER A 10 -0.43 23.56 -0.09
C SER A 10 0.64 22.82 -0.88
N ALA A 11 0.65 21.49 -0.83
CA ALA A 11 1.63 20.65 -1.51
C ALA A 11 1.44 20.62 -3.04
N ASP A 12 0.23 20.87 -3.56
CA ASP A 12 -0.05 20.94 -5.01
C ASP A 12 0.74 22.05 -5.74
N LYS A 13 1.31 23.02 -5.01
CA LYS A 13 1.95 24.23 -5.58
C LYS A 13 3.47 24.24 -5.46
N LEU A 14 4.06 23.17 -4.94
CA LEU A 14 5.47 23.12 -4.57
C LEU A 14 6.19 22.06 -5.40
N GLU A 15 7.48 22.26 -5.64
CA GLU A 15 8.33 21.30 -6.35
C GLU A 15 8.47 20.02 -5.51
N SER A 16 8.45 18.85 -6.17
CA SER A 16 8.59 17.55 -5.54
C SER A 16 9.89 17.40 -4.78
N ILE A 17 9.84 16.73 -3.64
CA ILE A 17 11.03 16.32 -2.88
C ILE A 17 11.13 14.81 -2.98
N GLU A 18 12.09 14.33 -3.78
CA GLU A 18 12.30 12.90 -3.99
C GLU A 18 12.66 12.18 -2.67
N PRO A 19 12.25 10.91 -2.50
CA PRO A 19 12.59 10.13 -1.32
C PRO A 19 14.08 9.81 -1.25
N THR A 20 14.62 9.77 -0.04
CA THR A 20 16.03 9.44 0.21
C THR A 20 16.15 7.93 0.36
N VAL A 21 16.84 7.30 -0.58
CA VAL A 21 17.08 5.85 -0.53
C VAL A 21 18.20 5.55 0.47
N LEU A 22 17.89 4.73 1.48
CA LEU A 22 18.83 4.22 2.48
C LEU A 22 19.24 2.78 2.16
N GLU A 23 20.40 2.36 2.66
CA GLU A 23 20.86 0.97 2.54
C GLU A 23 20.06 0.00 3.42
N SER A 24 19.53 0.47 4.56
CA SER A 24 18.75 -0.35 5.51
C SER A 24 17.88 0.55 6.39
N GLY A 25 17.00 -0.05 7.20
CA GLY A 25 16.08 0.64 8.10
C GLY A 25 15.47 -0.30 9.15
N PRO A 26 14.77 0.24 10.16
CA PRO A 26 14.10 -0.56 11.19
C PRO A 26 13.21 -1.68 10.66
N CYS A 27 12.56 -1.50 9.51
CA CYS A 27 11.70 -2.53 8.91
C CYS A 27 12.47 -3.81 8.48
N LYS A 28 13.81 -3.77 8.47
CA LYS A 28 14.69 -4.90 8.11
C LYS A 28 15.26 -5.63 9.32
N GLN A 29 14.88 -5.27 10.55
CA GLN A 29 15.38 -5.91 11.78
C GLN A 29 15.05 -7.40 11.85
N ASN A 30 13.93 -7.83 11.26
CA ASN A 30 13.50 -9.22 11.21
C ASN A 30 12.97 -9.52 9.80
N ILE A 31 13.45 -10.60 9.19
CA ILE A 31 13.02 -11.03 7.86
C ILE A 31 12.52 -12.47 7.96
N ILE A 32 11.28 -12.69 7.54
CA ILE A 32 10.69 -14.02 7.41
C ILE A 32 10.70 -14.37 5.92
N HIS A 33 11.52 -15.36 5.54
CA HIS A 33 11.62 -15.78 4.15
C HIS A 33 10.38 -16.56 3.71
N GLU A 34 10.14 -16.59 2.40
CA GLU A 34 8.95 -17.17 1.78
C GLU A 34 8.54 -18.51 2.38
N LYS A 35 9.47 -19.46 2.56
CA LYS A 35 9.18 -20.80 3.11
C LYS A 35 8.56 -20.78 4.51
N ASP A 36 8.89 -19.77 5.32
CA ASP A 36 8.51 -19.64 6.73
C ASP A 36 7.30 -18.69 6.93
N VAL A 37 6.76 -18.10 5.86
CA VAL A 37 5.58 -17.22 5.93
C VAL A 37 4.31 -18.04 6.18
N HIS A 38 3.63 -17.81 7.29
CA HIS A 38 2.34 -18.46 7.59
C HIS A 38 1.29 -17.43 8.04
N LEU A 39 0.59 -16.81 7.09
CA LEU A 39 -0.33 -15.71 7.38
C LEU A 39 -1.44 -16.09 8.38
N ASN A 40 -1.99 -17.31 8.35
CA ASN A 40 -3.07 -17.68 9.29
C ASN A 40 -2.63 -17.78 10.75
N THR A 41 -1.33 -17.88 11.00
CA THR A 41 -0.74 -17.90 12.35
C THR A 41 -0.60 -16.51 12.96
N LEU A 42 -0.64 -15.46 12.12
CA LEU A 42 -0.62 -14.09 12.60
C LEU A 42 -1.92 -13.79 13.37
N PRO A 43 -1.87 -12.94 14.40
CA PRO A 43 -3.05 -12.53 15.17
C PRO A 43 -3.90 -11.51 14.39
N ALA A 44 -4.16 -11.77 13.10
CA ALA A 44 -4.99 -10.94 12.26
C ALA A 44 -6.43 -10.91 12.81
N PRO A 45 -7.03 -9.71 12.98
CA PRO A 45 -8.29 -9.57 13.65
C PRO A 45 -9.45 -10.05 12.78
N TRP A 46 -10.44 -10.66 13.43
CA TRP A 46 -11.80 -10.72 12.91
C TRP A 46 -12.51 -9.45 13.41
N ILE A 47 -12.69 -8.47 12.52
CA ILE A 47 -13.03 -7.11 12.95
C ILE A 47 -14.51 -7.03 13.34
N HIS A 48 -15.40 -7.61 12.54
CA HIS A 48 -16.84 -7.66 12.80
C HIS A 48 -17.35 -9.10 12.74
N LYS A 49 -18.37 -9.41 13.54
CA LYS A 49 -18.93 -10.77 13.68
C LYS A 49 -19.30 -11.46 12.36
N ASP A 50 -19.71 -10.69 11.35
CA ASP A 50 -20.21 -11.21 10.07
C ASP A 50 -19.22 -11.00 8.92
N ASP A 51 -17.98 -10.56 9.20
CA ASP A 51 -16.96 -10.40 8.15
C ASP A 51 -16.64 -11.76 7.49
N GLY A 52 -16.33 -11.75 6.19
CA GLY A 52 -15.99 -12.96 5.43
C GLY A 52 -14.58 -13.52 5.67
N GLY A 53 -13.77 -12.85 6.49
CA GLY A 53 -12.40 -13.27 6.79
C GLY A 53 -11.67 -12.36 7.77
N LYS A 54 -10.41 -12.72 8.06
CA LYS A 54 -9.51 -11.92 8.93
C LYS A 54 -8.93 -10.75 8.14
N TYR A 55 -9.46 -9.55 8.35
CA TYR A 55 -9.00 -8.32 7.70
C TYR A 55 -7.71 -7.83 8.33
N ILE A 56 -6.60 -8.41 7.88
CA ILE A 56 -5.26 -7.99 8.29
C ILE A 56 -4.92 -6.57 7.81
N GLN A 57 -5.52 -6.14 6.70
CA GLN A 57 -5.22 -4.88 6.06
C GLN A 57 -6.42 -3.94 6.05
N THR A 58 -6.32 -2.93 6.91
CA THR A 58 -7.30 -1.83 7.05
C THR A 58 -6.67 -0.45 7.12
N TYR A 59 -5.38 -0.36 7.44
CA TYR A 59 -4.66 0.91 7.63
C TYR A 59 -3.19 0.86 7.19
N GLY A 60 -2.77 -0.21 6.52
CA GLY A 60 -1.50 -0.27 5.83
C GLY A 60 -1.56 0.40 4.46
N MET A 61 -0.40 0.54 3.86
CA MET A 61 -0.17 1.22 2.59
C MET A 61 0.29 0.21 1.55
N HIS A 62 -0.53 -0.03 0.52
CA HIS A 62 -0.10 -0.78 -0.66
C HIS A 62 0.84 0.07 -1.49
N VAL A 63 1.93 -0.55 -1.95
CA VAL A 63 2.91 0.05 -2.85
C VAL A 63 2.90 -0.77 -4.14
N VAL A 64 2.59 -0.11 -5.25
CA VAL A 64 2.65 -0.67 -6.60
C VAL A 64 3.27 0.36 -7.53
N GLN A 65 3.92 -0.09 -8.60
CA GLN A 65 4.58 0.79 -9.56
C GLN A 65 4.14 0.45 -10.98
N SER A 66 4.02 1.45 -11.87
CA SER A 66 3.75 1.23 -13.29
C SER A 66 4.85 0.40 -13.95
N PRO A 67 4.55 -0.36 -15.03
CA PRO A 67 5.57 -1.18 -15.71
C PRO A 67 6.78 -0.40 -16.25
N ASP A 68 6.61 0.89 -16.54
CA ASP A 68 7.68 1.78 -17.02
C ASP A 68 8.49 2.44 -15.88
N GLY A 69 8.14 2.16 -14.62
CA GLY A 69 8.82 2.66 -13.43
C GLY A 69 8.53 4.13 -13.07
N LYS A 70 7.70 4.83 -13.85
CA LYS A 70 7.52 6.28 -13.70
C LYS A 70 6.50 6.69 -12.64
N TRP A 71 5.58 5.81 -12.30
CA TRP A 71 4.51 6.10 -11.36
C TRP A 71 4.48 5.06 -10.25
N THR A 72 4.74 5.49 -9.02
CA THR A 72 4.64 4.63 -7.83
C THR A 72 3.47 5.11 -6.98
N ASN A 73 2.44 4.27 -6.89
CA ASN A 73 1.25 4.59 -6.12
C ASN A 73 1.31 3.99 -4.71
N TRP A 74 1.07 4.82 -3.71
CA TRP A 74 0.83 4.44 -2.33
C TRP A 74 -0.63 4.66 -1.95
N SER A 75 -1.35 3.60 -1.58
CA SER A 75 -2.78 3.72 -1.31
C SER A 75 -3.28 2.74 -0.27
N ILE A 76 -4.37 3.10 0.41
CA ILE A 76 -5.09 2.19 1.31
C ILE A 76 -6.22 1.50 0.53
N ALA A 77 -6.18 0.18 0.50
CA ALA A 77 -7.29 -0.68 0.09
C ALA A 77 -7.41 -1.82 1.09
N ARG A 78 -8.63 -2.31 1.35
CA ARG A 78 -8.85 -3.40 2.32
C ARG A 78 -8.36 -4.73 1.74
N ALA A 79 -7.78 -5.57 2.58
CA ALA A 79 -7.50 -6.96 2.24
C ALA A 79 -7.62 -7.89 3.46
N MET A 80 -8.09 -9.11 3.21
CA MET A 80 -8.22 -10.19 4.18
C MET A 80 -7.33 -11.37 3.81
N ILE A 81 -6.97 -12.16 4.82
CA ILE A 81 -6.20 -13.39 4.61
C ILE A 81 -7.08 -14.41 3.87
N LYS A 82 -6.57 -14.92 2.74
CA LYS A 82 -7.18 -16.02 1.97
C LYS A 82 -6.62 -17.37 2.44
N ASP A 83 -5.30 -17.47 2.53
CA ASP A 83 -4.56 -18.64 2.98
C ASP A 83 -3.19 -18.22 3.54
N ASP A 84 -2.29 -19.17 3.80
CA ASP A 84 -0.99 -18.88 4.43
C ASP A 84 -0.05 -17.99 3.60
N LYS A 85 -0.30 -17.84 2.30
CA LYS A 85 0.57 -17.08 1.38
C LYS A 85 -0.15 -15.98 0.63
N HIS A 86 -1.49 -15.95 0.66
CA HIS A 86 -2.28 -15.04 -0.16
C HIS A 86 -3.22 -14.17 0.66
N LEU A 87 -3.35 -12.93 0.21
CA LEU A 87 -4.41 -12.02 0.58
C LEU A 87 -5.42 -11.89 -0.57
N VAL A 88 -6.64 -11.49 -0.24
CA VAL A 88 -7.65 -11.06 -1.21
C VAL A 88 -8.24 -9.73 -0.74
N GLY A 89 -8.41 -8.78 -1.66
CA GLY A 89 -8.80 -7.42 -1.32
C GLY A 89 -9.46 -6.69 -2.48
N LEU A 90 -9.99 -5.50 -2.20
CA LEU A 90 -10.65 -4.68 -3.21
C LEU A 90 -9.63 -3.96 -4.09
N VAL A 91 -9.66 -4.26 -5.38
CA VAL A 91 -8.94 -3.53 -6.43
C VAL A 91 -9.96 -3.17 -7.51
N ILE A 92 -10.58 -2.00 -7.35
CA ILE A 92 -11.76 -1.58 -8.13
C ILE A 92 -11.51 -0.23 -8.84
N PRO A 93 -12.13 0.00 -10.02
CA PRO A 93 -12.08 1.31 -10.66
C PRO A 93 -12.81 2.38 -9.82
N PRO A 94 -12.37 3.66 -9.82
CA PRO A 94 -11.24 4.22 -10.58
C PRO A 94 -9.92 4.30 -9.79
N GLN A 95 -9.74 3.51 -8.73
CA GLN A 95 -8.57 3.64 -7.83
C GLN A 95 -7.23 3.40 -8.55
N HIS A 96 -6.19 4.13 -8.16
CA HIS A 96 -4.87 4.04 -8.79
C HIS A 96 -4.25 2.63 -8.75
N ILE A 97 -4.42 1.88 -7.65
CA ILE A 97 -3.98 0.48 -7.57
C ILE A 97 -4.63 -0.39 -8.65
N TRP A 98 -5.90 -0.13 -8.99
CA TRP A 98 -6.57 -0.78 -10.11
C TRP A 98 -6.01 -0.31 -11.45
N GLN A 99 -5.79 1.00 -11.63
CA GLN A 99 -5.24 1.54 -12.87
C GLN A 99 -3.85 0.93 -13.18
N ILE A 100 -2.95 0.88 -12.19
CA ILE A 100 -1.62 0.27 -12.33
C ILE A 100 -1.72 -1.23 -12.59
N LYS A 101 -2.62 -1.95 -11.88
CA LYS A 101 -2.88 -3.37 -12.17
C LYS A 101 -3.27 -3.59 -13.63
N GLU A 102 -4.12 -2.73 -14.21
CA GLU A 102 -4.51 -2.85 -15.61
C GLU A 102 -3.35 -2.57 -16.58
N LEU A 103 -2.39 -1.72 -16.22
CA LEU A 103 -1.15 -1.55 -17.01
C LEU A 103 -0.35 -2.86 -17.04
N TRP A 104 -0.13 -3.49 -15.90
CA TRP A 104 0.54 -4.79 -15.81
C TRP A 104 -0.22 -5.92 -16.52
N ARG A 105 -1.56 -5.89 -16.46
CA ARG A 105 -2.40 -6.84 -17.20
C ARG A 105 -2.15 -6.75 -18.70
N LYS A 106 -1.98 -5.55 -19.26
CA LYS A 106 -1.65 -5.36 -20.68
C LYS A 106 -0.27 -5.92 -21.05
N GLU A 107 0.67 -5.88 -20.11
CA GLU A 107 2.01 -6.49 -20.24
C GLU A 107 2.01 -8.01 -20.04
N GLY A 108 0.88 -8.60 -19.60
CA GLY A 108 0.77 -10.04 -19.34
C GLY A 108 1.60 -10.53 -18.16
N LYS A 109 1.91 -9.66 -17.19
CA LYS A 109 2.72 -9.96 -16.01
C LYS A 109 1.98 -9.55 -14.74
N ASP A 110 2.25 -10.26 -13.65
CA ASP A 110 1.78 -9.84 -12.34
C ASP A 110 2.50 -8.58 -11.86
N CYS A 111 1.80 -7.74 -11.11
CA CYS A 111 2.30 -6.45 -10.65
C CYS A 111 3.17 -6.67 -9.39
N PRO A 112 4.45 -6.25 -9.38
CA PRO A 112 5.23 -6.19 -8.15
C PRO A 112 4.47 -5.39 -7.09
N TRP A 113 4.46 -5.90 -5.87
CA TRP A 113 3.62 -5.37 -4.80
C TRP A 113 4.32 -5.44 -3.46
N ALA A 114 4.11 -4.41 -2.65
CA ALA A 114 4.39 -4.45 -1.22
C ALA A 114 3.21 -3.89 -0.44
N LEU A 115 3.08 -4.30 0.82
CA LEU A 115 2.13 -3.76 1.77
C LEU A 115 2.84 -3.44 3.08
N CYS A 116 2.85 -2.15 3.42
CA CYS A 116 3.56 -1.62 4.57
C CYS A 116 2.57 -1.24 5.67
N PHE A 117 2.71 -1.83 6.84
CA PHE A 117 1.95 -1.48 8.04
C PHE A 117 2.78 -0.58 8.95
N GLY A 118 2.14 0.34 9.66
CA GLY A 118 2.84 1.26 10.57
C GLY A 118 3.83 2.16 9.82
N VAL A 119 3.44 2.66 8.64
CA VAL A 119 4.23 3.63 7.88
C VAL A 119 4.25 5.00 8.59
N PRO A 120 5.18 5.92 8.23
CA PRO A 120 5.15 7.29 8.74
C PRO A 120 3.75 7.90 8.63
N PRO A 121 3.22 8.57 9.68
CA PRO A 121 1.85 9.09 9.66
C PRO A 121 1.54 10.05 8.51
N ALA A 122 2.54 10.81 8.04
CA ALA A 122 2.37 11.66 6.86
C ALA A 122 2.13 10.83 5.58
N ALA A 123 2.75 9.65 5.46
CA ALA A 123 2.60 8.77 4.30
C ALA A 123 1.22 8.11 4.24
N ILE A 124 0.66 7.68 5.38
CA ILE A 124 -0.69 7.09 5.39
C ILE A 124 -1.78 8.15 5.11
N MET A 125 -1.52 9.40 5.50
CA MET A 125 -2.39 10.53 5.18
C MET A 125 -2.45 10.78 3.67
N THR A 126 -1.30 10.86 2.99
CA THR A 126 -1.27 11.07 1.52
C THR A 126 -1.80 9.86 0.75
N SER A 127 -1.58 8.65 1.27
CA SER A 127 -2.15 7.41 0.70
C SER A 127 -3.68 7.36 0.72
N SER A 128 -4.31 8.26 1.48
CA SER A 128 -5.76 8.42 1.57
C SER A 128 -6.28 9.60 0.74
N MET A 129 -5.40 10.35 0.07
CA MET A 129 -5.74 11.52 -0.73
C MET A 129 -5.88 11.15 -2.21
N PRO A 130 -6.90 11.66 -2.91
CA PRO A 130 -7.01 11.51 -4.36
C PRO A 130 -6.09 12.52 -5.06
N ILE A 131 -4.78 12.27 -5.05
CA ILE A 131 -3.81 13.07 -5.84
C ILE A 131 -3.99 12.78 -7.34
N PRO A 132 -3.52 13.65 -8.26
CA PRO A 132 -3.68 13.43 -9.70
C PRO A 132 -3.05 12.12 -10.20
N ASP A 133 -3.63 11.53 -11.24
CA ASP A 133 -3.09 10.34 -11.91
C ASP A 133 -1.62 10.56 -12.34
N GLY A 134 -0.77 9.55 -12.13
CA GLY A 134 0.65 9.58 -12.52
C GLY A 134 1.58 10.33 -11.55
N VAL A 135 1.05 10.94 -10.50
CA VAL A 135 1.87 11.54 -9.43
C VAL A 135 2.19 10.46 -8.39
N SER A 136 3.46 10.36 -7.98
CA SER A 136 3.89 9.42 -6.94
C SER A 136 3.71 10.05 -5.55
N GLU A 137 3.04 9.36 -4.63
CA GLU A 137 2.76 9.87 -3.28
C GLU A 137 4.05 10.11 -2.48
N ALA A 138 5.11 9.33 -2.71
CA ALA A 138 6.40 9.49 -2.05
C ALA A 138 6.97 10.92 -2.22
N ASP A 139 6.88 11.45 -3.44
CA ASP A 139 7.34 12.79 -3.80
C ASP A 139 6.44 13.87 -3.19
N TYR A 140 5.13 13.60 -3.14
CA TYR A 140 4.14 14.50 -2.57
C TYR A 140 4.28 14.63 -1.04
N ILE A 141 4.63 13.54 -0.35
CA ILE A 141 4.79 13.60 1.10
C ILE A 141 5.98 14.46 1.46
N GLY A 142 7.09 14.35 0.72
CA GLY A 142 8.29 15.12 1.02
C GLY A 142 7.98 16.63 1.04
N VAL A 143 7.16 17.08 0.10
CA VAL A 143 6.62 18.44 0.07
C VAL A 143 5.71 18.74 1.26
N PHE A 144 4.82 17.82 1.61
CA PHE A 144 3.89 17.98 2.73
C PHE A 144 4.62 18.18 4.07
N ILE A 145 5.67 17.41 4.34
CA ILE A 145 6.44 17.49 5.59
C ILE A 145 7.63 18.47 5.52
N GLY A 146 8.07 18.86 4.32
CA GLY A 146 9.22 19.74 4.09
C GLY A 146 10.58 19.04 4.21
N GLU A 147 10.60 17.71 4.21
CA GLU A 147 11.79 16.87 4.28
C GLU A 147 11.60 15.61 3.44
N SER A 148 12.69 15.06 2.92
CA SER A 148 12.63 13.81 2.14
C SER A 148 12.28 12.61 3.01
N ILE A 149 11.41 11.72 2.54
CA ILE A 149 11.12 10.47 3.26
C ILE A 149 12.25 9.45 3.07
N PRO A 150 12.79 8.87 4.16
CA PRO A 150 13.71 7.74 4.05
C PRO A 150 12.97 6.48 3.62
N VAL A 151 13.43 5.88 2.52
CA VAL A 151 12.90 4.62 1.97
C VAL A 151 14.02 3.59 1.82
N VAL A 152 13.65 2.31 1.82
CA VAL A 152 14.55 1.19 1.56
C VAL A 152 13.96 0.30 0.49
N LYS A 153 14.82 -0.40 -0.24
CA LYS A 153 14.40 -1.38 -1.24
C LYS A 153 13.81 -2.63 -0.57
N CYS A 154 12.78 -3.21 -1.17
CA CYS A 154 12.28 -4.54 -0.83
C CYS A 154 13.38 -5.61 -0.98
N GLU A 155 13.28 -6.72 -0.23
CA GLU A 155 14.22 -7.84 -0.33
C GLU A 155 14.02 -8.67 -1.60
N THR A 156 12.78 -8.74 -2.10
CA THR A 156 12.36 -9.67 -3.16
C THR A 156 11.97 -8.98 -4.46
N ASN A 157 11.82 -7.65 -4.47
CA ASN A 157 11.49 -6.87 -5.65
C ASN A 157 12.12 -5.46 -5.60
N ASP A 158 11.93 -4.66 -6.65
CA ASP A 158 12.56 -3.34 -6.80
C ASP A 158 11.76 -2.17 -6.19
N LEU A 159 10.67 -2.44 -5.47
CA LEU A 159 9.88 -1.38 -4.84
C LEU A 159 10.62 -0.75 -3.66
N LEU A 160 10.35 0.54 -3.45
CA LEU A 160 10.84 1.31 -2.31
C LEU A 160 9.73 1.46 -1.27
N VAL A 161 10.03 1.13 -0.02
CA VAL A 161 9.10 1.18 1.12
C VAL A 161 9.66 2.07 2.23
N PRO A 162 8.82 2.72 3.07
CA PRO A 162 9.33 3.55 4.16
C PRO A 162 10.24 2.77 5.12
N ALA A 163 11.43 3.31 5.39
CA ALA A 163 12.47 2.64 6.16
C ALA A 163 12.02 2.24 7.59
N THR A 164 11.09 3.02 8.16
CA THR A 164 10.57 2.84 9.52
C THR A 164 9.22 2.10 9.56
N SER A 165 8.84 1.40 8.48
CA SER A 165 7.61 0.59 8.50
C SER A 165 7.70 -0.51 9.57
N GLU A 166 6.61 -0.76 10.29
CA GLU A 166 6.56 -1.78 11.36
C GLU A 166 6.59 -3.20 10.79
N ILE A 167 5.80 -3.44 9.73
CA ILE A 167 5.71 -4.74 9.04
C ILE A 167 5.62 -4.47 7.54
N VAL A 168 6.38 -5.20 6.74
CA VAL A 168 6.32 -5.12 5.27
C VAL A 168 6.05 -6.52 4.71
N PHE A 169 4.98 -6.65 3.93
CA PHE A 169 4.77 -7.81 3.07
C PHE A 169 5.27 -7.49 1.67
N GLU A 170 5.95 -8.45 1.05
CA GLU A 170 6.46 -8.34 -0.30
C GLU A 170 5.90 -9.49 -1.15
N GLY A 171 5.58 -9.21 -2.41
CA GLY A 171 5.05 -10.23 -3.32
C GLY A 171 4.55 -9.62 -4.62
N PHE A 172 3.45 -10.18 -5.13
CA PHE A 172 2.85 -9.78 -6.39
C PHE A 172 1.33 -9.67 -6.27
N LEU A 173 0.76 -8.66 -6.94
CA LEU A 173 -0.67 -8.56 -7.18
C LEU A 173 -1.00 -9.24 -8.51
N SER A 174 -1.73 -10.35 -8.42
CA SER A 174 -2.11 -11.12 -9.62
C SER A 174 -3.02 -10.32 -10.56
N VAL A 175 -2.73 -10.39 -11.86
CA VAL A 175 -3.57 -9.76 -12.90
C VAL A 175 -4.72 -10.66 -13.36
N THR A 176 -4.64 -11.97 -13.09
CA THR A 176 -5.62 -13.00 -13.49
C THR A 176 -6.43 -13.53 -12.32
N ASP A 177 -5.79 -13.75 -11.18
CA ASP A 177 -6.39 -14.52 -10.10
C ASP A 177 -7.35 -13.68 -9.27
N THR A 178 -8.45 -14.30 -8.88
CA THR A 178 -9.47 -13.70 -8.01
C THR A 178 -9.97 -14.74 -7.02
N ALA A 179 -10.48 -14.26 -5.89
CA ALA A 179 -11.05 -15.10 -4.85
C ALA A 179 -12.22 -14.37 -4.18
N PRO A 180 -13.09 -15.08 -3.44
CA PRO A 180 -14.11 -14.43 -2.63
C PRO A 180 -13.50 -13.42 -1.66
N GLU A 181 -14.05 -12.20 -1.65
CA GLU A 181 -13.68 -11.10 -0.77
C GLU A 181 -14.94 -10.58 -0.09
N GLY A 182 -14.86 -10.24 1.19
CA GLY A 182 -16.02 -9.81 1.95
C GLY A 182 -16.97 -10.95 2.34
N PRO A 183 -18.11 -10.61 2.96
CA PRO A 183 -18.55 -9.24 3.25
C PRO A 183 -17.64 -8.56 4.29
N PHE A 184 -17.58 -7.23 4.25
CA PHE A 184 -16.93 -6.43 5.29
C PHE A 184 -17.85 -5.31 5.72
N ALA A 185 -18.00 -5.10 7.02
CA ALA A 185 -18.82 -3.99 7.50
C ALA A 185 -18.18 -2.65 7.09
N TRP A 186 -18.87 -1.95 6.19
CA TRP A 186 -18.35 -0.74 5.56
C TRP A 186 -18.67 0.52 6.36
N TYR A 187 -18.05 1.65 6.01
CA TYR A 187 -18.27 2.93 6.70
C TYR A 187 -19.74 3.42 6.62
N THR A 188 -20.49 2.97 5.61
CA THR A 188 -21.94 3.21 5.46
C THR A 188 -22.81 2.28 6.31
N ARG A 189 -22.20 1.38 7.08
CA ARG A 189 -22.87 0.29 7.82
C ARG A 189 -23.64 -0.69 6.93
N SER A 190 -23.31 -0.73 5.64
CA SER A 190 -23.76 -1.77 4.72
C SER A 190 -22.68 -2.84 4.56
N THR A 191 -23.10 -4.07 4.30
CA THR A 191 -22.21 -5.15 3.87
C THR A 191 -22.00 -5.03 2.37
N ALA A 192 -20.75 -4.95 1.93
CA ALA A 192 -20.35 -5.01 0.53
C ALA A 192 -19.35 -6.15 0.34
#